data_AF-A0A7V4KNX9-F1
#
_entry.id   AF-A0A7V4KNX9-F1
#
_cell.length_a   1.000
_cell.length_b   1.000
_cell.length_c   1.000
_cell.angle_alpha   90.00
_cell.angle_beta   90.00
_cell.angle_gamma   90.00
#
_symmetry.space_group_name_H-M   'P 1'
#
loop_
_entity.id
_entity.type
_entity.pdbx_description
1 polymer ?
#
loop_
_entity_poly.entity_id
_entity_poly.type
_entity_poly.pdbx_seq_one_letter_code
_entity_poly.pdbx_strand_id
1 'polypeptide(L)'
;MADLLPADVTVQDGLFRINVAPVTASRTLGQLCAACVPAEGTTIPKPAFTGVVTATVPLPATVASAVTGPGGLVSIRLEHNLTFDPLRPGATARGQVTIAIRAGTVVLGTLTIDGATTAFPAGTPLVRTVPLAAGVTVTGAATVEATIASPAGDPALILNARSVSMTATPQPVTATEANVQVRDEPVSTGPNALDVSGVSDDIVSRATGAVAEAVLANPLAVGGPVTIRFQQGGTDLIAPKQVQVSGGDETVAVTLTQDETRTLLTAGSVALSSSGTFSGTGGGNVTRVTPTDQVEVRPRLVLTLRFGE
;
A
#
# COMPACT_ATOMS: atom_id res chain seq x y z
N MET A 1 -13.27 -3.33 -2.40
CA MET A 1 -12.02 -2.60 -2.06
C MET A 1 -11.38 -3.13 -0.78
N ALA A 2 -12.09 -3.25 0.35
CA ALA A 2 -11.50 -3.74 1.61
C ALA A 2 -10.79 -5.10 1.46
N ASP A 3 -11.33 -6.00 0.63
CA ASP A 3 -10.73 -7.33 0.39
C ASP A 3 -9.46 -7.33 -0.49
N LEU A 4 -9.14 -6.20 -1.13
CA LEU A 4 -7.93 -6.04 -1.97
C LEU A 4 -6.79 -5.31 -1.25
N LEU A 5 -7.05 -4.81 -0.03
CA LEU A 5 -6.06 -4.09 0.76
C LEU A 5 -5.34 -5.07 1.69
N PRO A 6 -4.02 -4.95 1.87
CA PRO A 6 -3.33 -5.70 2.90
C PRO A 6 -3.82 -5.27 4.29
N ALA A 7 -3.73 -6.17 5.28
CA ALA A 7 -4.37 -6.02 6.59
C ALA A 7 -3.92 -4.78 7.41
N ASP A 8 -2.79 -4.18 7.04
CA ASP A 8 -2.19 -2.99 7.61
C ASP A 8 -2.68 -1.67 6.98
N VAL A 9 -3.56 -1.74 5.99
CA VAL A 9 -4.18 -0.60 5.31
C VAL A 9 -5.69 -0.57 5.59
N THR A 10 -6.17 0.53 6.16
CA THR A 10 -7.60 0.79 6.31
C THR A 10 -8.03 2.01 5.50
N VAL A 11 -9.32 2.18 5.29
CA VAL A 11 -9.88 3.38 4.65
C VAL A 11 -10.61 4.21 5.69
N GLN A 12 -10.25 5.49 5.79
CA GLN A 12 -10.85 6.44 6.72
C GLN A 12 -10.87 7.83 6.07
N ASP A 13 -12.01 8.51 6.12
CA ASP A 13 -12.18 9.89 5.62
C ASP A 13 -11.74 10.09 4.15
N GLY A 14 -11.93 9.09 3.30
CA GLY A 14 -11.53 9.13 1.89
C GLY A 14 -10.00 9.00 1.67
N LEU A 15 -9.25 8.57 2.68
CA LEU A 15 -7.82 8.31 2.62
C LEU A 15 -7.52 6.86 3.00
N PHE A 16 -6.46 6.29 2.41
CA PHE A 16 -5.84 5.10 2.96
C PHE A 16 -5.09 5.49 4.22
N ARG A 17 -5.21 4.70 5.28
CA ARG A 17 -4.48 4.85 6.54
C ARG A 17 -3.60 3.63 6.72
N ILE A 18 -2.30 3.86 6.75
CA ILE A 18 -1.27 2.83 6.74
C ILE A 18 -0.60 2.82 8.11
N ASN A 19 -0.68 1.68 8.79
CA ASN A 19 0.02 1.48 10.05
C ASN A 19 1.41 0.92 9.79
N VAL A 20 2.42 1.75 10.04
CA VAL A 20 3.82 1.38 9.82
C VAL A 20 4.49 1.09 11.15
N ALA A 21 5.10 -0.09 11.27
CA ALA A 21 5.82 -0.47 12.49
C ALA A 21 7.01 0.47 12.74
N PRO A 22 7.34 0.78 14.01
CA PRO A 22 8.55 1.53 14.34
C PRO A 22 9.80 0.79 13.86
N VAL A 23 10.81 1.55 13.42
CA VAL A 23 12.11 1.01 13.06
C VAL A 23 13.20 1.61 13.94
N THR A 24 14.16 0.78 14.34
CA THR A 24 15.29 1.20 15.18
C THR A 24 16.60 0.84 14.50
N ALA A 25 17.56 1.75 14.57
CA ALA A 25 18.93 1.53 14.13
C ALA A 25 19.90 2.10 15.17
N SER A 26 21.12 1.54 15.22
CA SER A 26 22.17 2.04 16.08
C SER A 26 23.54 1.95 15.41
N ARG A 27 24.44 2.85 15.84
CA ARG A 27 25.84 2.85 15.45
C ARG A 27 26.70 3.10 16.68
N THR A 28 27.83 2.40 16.74
CA THR A 28 28.82 2.59 17.79
C THR A 28 29.72 3.79 17.49
N LEU A 29 30.38 4.35 18.50
CA LEU A 29 31.29 5.48 18.33
C LEU A 29 32.45 5.11 17.39
N GLY A 30 32.97 3.89 17.49
CA GLY A 30 34.02 3.40 16.59
C GLY A 30 33.57 3.33 15.12
N GLN A 31 32.27 3.17 14.87
CA GLN A 31 31.69 3.22 13.51
C GLN A 31 31.41 4.65 13.03
N LEU A 32 31.10 5.57 13.94
CA LEU A 32 30.77 6.97 13.62
C LEU A 32 32.01 7.87 13.49
N CYS A 33 33.09 7.54 14.22
CA CYS A 33 34.29 8.35 14.37
C CYS A 33 35.54 7.48 14.20
N ALA A 34 36.05 7.39 12.97
CA ALA A 34 37.27 6.63 12.68
C ALA A 34 38.48 7.15 13.49
N ALA A 35 38.55 8.46 13.75
CA ALA A 35 39.59 9.09 14.56
C ALA A 35 39.53 8.72 16.05
N CYS A 36 38.38 8.21 16.54
CA CYS A 36 38.19 7.79 17.92
C CYS A 36 38.72 6.37 18.17
N VAL A 37 38.80 5.54 17.13
CA VAL A 37 39.25 4.14 17.21
C VAL A 37 40.60 3.98 17.93
N PRO A 38 41.69 4.68 17.55
CA PRO A 38 42.99 4.51 18.21
C PRO A 38 43.04 5.06 19.64
N ALA A 39 42.03 5.81 20.08
CA ALA A 39 41.98 6.47 21.39
C ALA A 39 41.17 5.69 22.44
N GLU A 40 40.78 4.44 22.17
CA GLU A 40 40.01 3.60 23.10
C GLU A 40 40.56 3.62 24.52
N GLY A 41 39.70 3.87 25.50
CA GLY A 41 40.04 3.86 26.92
C GLY A 41 40.87 5.05 27.38
N THR A 42 41.13 6.03 26.52
CA THR A 42 41.91 7.23 26.87
C THR A 42 41.05 8.49 26.89
N THR A 43 41.44 9.46 27.72
CA THR A 43 40.85 10.80 27.73
C THR A 43 41.68 11.72 26.85
N ILE A 44 41.10 12.13 25.73
CA ILE A 44 41.73 13.05 24.76
C ILE A 44 40.73 14.15 24.37
N PRO A 45 41.18 15.29 23.83
CA PRO A 45 40.28 16.24 23.16
C PRO A 45 39.40 15.50 22.15
N LYS A 46 38.08 15.63 22.28
CA LYS A 46 37.15 14.87 21.43
C LYS A 46 37.38 15.21 19.96
N PRO A 47 37.69 14.24 19.07
CA PRO A 47 37.81 14.50 17.65
C PRO A 47 36.47 14.91 17.01
N ALA A 48 36.53 15.73 15.95
CA ALA A 48 35.36 15.99 15.12
C ALA A 48 34.98 14.75 14.31
N PHE A 49 33.69 14.54 14.06
CA PHE A 49 33.20 13.49 13.16
C PHE A 49 31.87 13.86 12.51
N THR A 50 31.60 13.25 11.36
CA THR A 50 30.26 13.19 10.77
C THR A 50 29.89 11.73 10.62
N GLY A 51 28.85 11.31 11.34
CA GLY A 51 28.40 9.93 11.37
C GLY A 51 26.93 9.81 10.98
N VAL A 52 26.54 8.67 10.43
CA VAL A 52 25.20 8.44 9.91
C VAL A 52 24.57 7.22 10.55
N VAL A 53 23.35 7.38 11.08
CA VAL A 53 22.49 6.29 11.56
C VAL A 53 21.31 6.18 10.60
N THR A 54 21.13 5.02 9.98
CA THR A 54 20.10 4.79 8.97
C THR A 54 19.18 3.65 9.40
N ALA A 55 17.88 3.88 9.34
CA ALA A 55 16.85 2.86 9.49
C ALA A 55 16.02 2.77 8.20
N THR A 56 15.60 1.57 7.82
CA THR A 56 14.79 1.36 6.60
C THR A 56 13.45 0.76 6.99
N VAL A 57 12.39 1.33 6.43
CA VAL A 57 11.02 0.87 6.55
C VAL A 57 10.60 0.30 5.19
N PRO A 58 10.31 -1.00 5.07
CA PRO A 58 9.75 -1.54 3.84
C PRO A 58 8.31 -1.04 3.63
N LEU A 59 7.91 -0.85 2.38
CA LEU A 59 6.49 -0.80 2.04
C LEU A 59 5.88 -2.21 2.18
N PRO A 60 4.56 -2.30 2.41
CA PRO A 60 3.85 -3.59 2.33
C PRO A 60 4.10 -4.25 0.97
N ALA A 61 4.27 -5.57 0.96
CA ALA A 61 4.76 -6.30 -0.23
C ALA A 61 3.85 -6.17 -1.46
N THR A 62 2.55 -5.92 -1.27
CA THR A 62 1.56 -5.75 -2.34
C THR A 62 1.44 -4.31 -2.84
N VAL A 63 2.12 -3.34 -2.20
CA VAL A 63 2.08 -1.92 -2.58
C VAL A 63 3.31 -1.61 -3.43
N ALA A 64 3.11 -1.39 -4.73
CA ALA A 64 4.16 -0.98 -5.65
C ALA A 64 4.56 0.49 -5.45
N SER A 65 3.57 1.36 -5.21
CA SER A 65 3.79 2.76 -4.86
C SER A 65 2.59 3.35 -4.13
N ALA A 66 2.78 4.46 -3.42
CA ALA A 66 1.69 5.23 -2.82
C ALA A 66 1.96 6.73 -2.93
N VAL A 67 0.91 7.54 -3.02
CA VAL A 67 1.02 9.00 -2.94
C VAL A 67 0.66 9.44 -1.52
N THR A 68 1.60 10.11 -0.86
CA THR A 68 1.44 10.55 0.54
C THR A 68 0.28 11.53 0.68
N GLY A 69 -0.55 11.32 1.70
CA GLY A 69 -1.62 12.23 2.08
C GLY A 69 -1.15 13.34 3.02
N PRO A 70 -2.03 14.30 3.35
CA PRO A 70 -1.73 15.37 4.28
C PRO A 70 -1.60 14.88 5.72
N GLY A 71 -0.84 15.63 6.52
CA GLY A 71 -0.76 15.42 7.97
C GLY A 71 0.10 14.24 8.43
N GLY A 72 0.87 13.62 7.54
CA GLY A 72 1.82 12.57 7.90
C GLY A 72 2.91 13.10 8.84
N LEU A 73 3.16 12.39 9.95
CA LEU A 73 4.16 12.74 10.94
C LEU A 73 4.98 11.51 11.32
N VAL A 74 6.28 11.70 11.52
CA VAL A 74 7.17 10.66 12.07
C VAL A 74 7.83 11.17 13.33
N SER A 75 7.63 10.46 14.44
CA SER A 75 8.34 10.74 15.68
C SER A 75 9.70 10.08 15.65
N ILE A 76 10.75 10.87 15.82
CA ILE A 76 12.15 10.45 15.84
C ILE A 76 12.67 10.58 17.26
N ARG A 77 13.08 9.46 17.84
CA ARG A 77 13.74 9.38 19.15
C ARG A 77 15.20 9.05 18.93
N LEU A 78 16.08 9.98 19.27
CA LEU A 78 17.53 9.80 19.30
C LEU A 78 17.99 9.61 20.73
N GLU A 79 18.87 8.64 20.95
CA GLU A 79 19.47 8.37 22.26
C GLU A 79 20.94 8.01 22.10
N HIS A 80 21.74 8.26 23.13
CA HIS A 80 23.09 7.74 23.19
C HIS A 80 23.59 7.55 24.61
N ASN A 81 24.65 6.75 24.72
CA ASN A 81 25.41 6.54 25.94
C ASN A 81 26.89 6.95 25.80
N LEU A 82 27.22 7.79 24.81
CA LEU A 82 28.53 8.44 24.69
C LEU A 82 28.89 9.19 25.99
N THR A 83 30.18 9.38 26.24
CA THR A 83 30.73 10.08 27.41
C THR A 83 30.73 11.61 27.28
N PHE A 84 30.28 12.13 26.13
CA PHE A 84 30.21 13.55 25.79
C PHE A 84 28.89 13.86 25.08
N ASP A 85 28.52 15.14 25.03
CA ASP A 85 27.40 15.64 24.21
C ASP A 85 27.89 15.85 22.77
N PRO A 86 27.36 15.13 21.77
CA PRO A 86 27.83 15.26 20.39
C PRO A 86 27.42 16.60 19.73
N LEU A 87 26.39 17.29 20.24
CA LEU A 87 25.94 18.60 19.74
C LEU A 87 26.61 19.78 20.46
N ARG A 88 27.02 19.58 21.71
CA ARG A 88 27.75 20.58 22.52
C ARG A 88 28.98 19.97 23.18
N PRO A 89 29.99 19.55 22.41
CA PRO A 89 31.14 18.83 22.97
C PRO A 89 32.14 19.73 23.71
N GLY A 90 31.87 21.03 23.82
CA GLY A 90 32.63 21.97 24.63
C GLY A 90 31.92 23.32 24.75
N ALA A 91 32.50 24.26 25.49
CA ALA A 91 31.85 25.54 25.84
C ALA A 91 31.29 26.31 24.63
N THR A 92 32.06 26.38 23.53
CA THR A 92 31.70 27.13 22.31
C THR A 92 31.43 26.25 21.08
N ALA A 93 31.76 24.96 21.14
CA ALA A 93 31.57 24.04 20.02
C ALA A 93 30.08 23.70 19.83
N ARG A 94 29.56 23.84 18.61
CA ARG A 94 28.16 23.56 18.25
C ARG A 94 28.09 22.64 17.04
N GLY A 95 27.49 21.47 17.25
CA GLY A 95 27.19 20.49 16.20
C GLY A 95 25.72 20.54 15.80
N GLN A 96 25.32 19.63 14.92
CA GLN A 96 23.93 19.49 14.51
C GLN A 96 23.58 18.04 14.19
N VAL A 97 22.29 17.70 14.33
CA VAL A 97 21.73 16.48 13.72
C VAL A 97 20.79 16.89 12.60
N THR A 98 21.01 16.38 11.40
CA THR A 98 20.05 16.49 10.29
C THR A 98 19.36 15.15 10.11
N ILE A 99 18.04 15.16 10.27
CA ILE A 99 17.18 14.01 9.98
C ILE A 99 16.60 14.20 8.59
N ALA A 100 16.71 13.17 7.75
CA ALA A 100 16.08 13.11 6.44
C ALA A 100 15.29 11.81 6.29
N ILE A 101 14.04 11.91 5.87
CA ILE A 101 13.18 10.79 5.51
C ILE A 101 13.07 10.79 4.00
N ARG A 102 13.44 9.69 3.37
CA ARG A 102 13.50 9.56 1.91
C ARG A 102 12.87 8.28 1.43
N ALA A 103 12.40 8.27 0.19
CA ALA A 103 12.07 7.07 -0.55
C ALA A 103 12.87 7.09 -1.85
N GLY A 104 13.92 6.28 -1.93
CA GLY A 104 14.95 6.44 -2.96
C GLY A 104 15.56 7.85 -2.94
N THR A 105 15.44 8.58 -4.05
CA THR A 105 15.95 9.97 -4.16
C THR A 105 14.98 11.02 -3.65
N VAL A 106 13.71 10.66 -3.43
CA VAL A 106 12.64 11.58 -3.07
C VAL A 106 12.70 11.90 -1.58
N VAL A 107 12.65 13.19 -1.24
CA VAL A 107 12.60 13.66 0.15
C VAL A 107 11.15 13.74 0.62
N LEU A 108 10.83 12.99 1.66
CA LEU A 108 9.52 13.03 2.32
C LEU A 108 9.50 14.03 3.46
N GLY A 109 10.62 14.24 4.15
CA GLY A 109 10.69 15.22 5.23
C GLY A 109 12.12 15.43 5.72
N THR A 110 12.39 16.61 6.25
CA THR A 110 13.69 16.94 6.85
C THR A 110 13.52 17.75 8.11
N LEU A 111 14.42 17.55 9.07
CA LEU A 111 14.51 18.35 10.28
C LEU A 111 15.97 18.51 10.69
N THR A 112 16.36 19.73 11.06
CA THR A 112 17.68 20.00 11.65
C THR A 112 17.53 20.34 13.13
N ILE A 113 18.29 19.66 13.97
CA ILE A 113 18.46 19.93 15.39
C ILE A 113 19.79 20.64 15.56
N ASP A 114 19.73 21.92 15.92
CA ASP A 114 20.91 22.77 16.09
C ASP A 114 21.44 22.72 17.52
N GLY A 115 22.73 22.40 17.67
CA GLY A 115 23.46 22.42 18.93
C GLY A 115 23.46 23.80 19.59
N ALA A 116 23.30 24.90 18.85
CA ALA A 116 23.21 26.25 19.42
C ALA A 116 22.01 26.40 20.36
N THR A 117 20.90 25.72 20.07
CA THR A 117 19.64 25.82 20.81
C THR A 117 19.31 24.56 21.62
N THR A 118 19.79 23.40 21.18
CA THR A 118 19.52 22.10 21.82
C THR A 118 20.81 21.45 22.31
N ALA A 119 20.82 20.95 23.55
CA ALA A 119 21.87 20.05 24.04
C ALA A 119 21.44 18.59 23.81
N PHE A 120 22.40 17.69 23.64
CA PHE A 120 22.17 16.25 23.59
C PHE A 120 23.07 15.54 24.61
N PRO A 121 22.81 15.70 25.92
CA PRO A 121 23.61 15.01 26.93
C PRO A 121 23.28 13.51 26.98
N ALA A 122 24.26 12.72 27.42
CA ALA A 122 24.12 11.27 27.53
C ALA A 122 22.92 10.87 28.42
N GLY A 123 22.21 9.81 28.01
CA GLY A 123 21.04 9.31 28.74
C GLY A 123 19.79 10.20 28.67
N THR A 124 19.84 11.33 27.95
CA THR A 124 18.67 12.19 27.73
C THR A 124 18.17 12.03 26.28
N PRO A 125 17.03 11.36 26.07
CA PRO A 125 16.49 11.17 24.73
C PRO A 125 16.09 12.50 24.09
N LEU A 126 16.44 12.69 22.81
CA LEU A 126 15.88 13.74 21.98
C LEU A 126 14.71 13.18 21.16
N VAL A 127 13.51 13.65 21.45
CA VAL A 127 12.32 13.34 20.66
C VAL A 127 11.96 14.55 19.79
N ARG A 128 11.79 14.31 18.49
CA ARG A 128 11.39 15.33 17.52
C ARG A 128 10.40 14.74 16.53
N THR A 129 9.49 15.58 16.03
CA THR A 129 8.54 15.18 15.00
C THR A 129 8.98 15.76 13.66
N VAL A 130 9.05 14.91 12.64
CA VAL A 130 9.32 15.30 11.25
C VAL A 130 8.01 15.24 10.47
N PRO A 131 7.54 16.37 9.91
CA PRO A 131 6.39 16.36 9.02
C PRO A 131 6.77 15.74 7.68
N LEU A 132 5.85 14.94 7.13
CA LEU A 132 5.94 14.37 5.80
C LEU A 132 5.25 15.28 4.79
N ALA A 133 5.86 15.46 3.63
CA ALA A 133 5.29 16.14 2.49
C ALA A 133 4.11 15.33 1.93
N ALA A 134 3.03 16.03 1.55
CA ALA A 134 1.87 15.45 0.89
C ALA A 134 2.02 15.52 -0.64
N GLY A 135 1.29 14.67 -1.35
CA GLY A 135 1.29 14.62 -2.82
C GLY A 135 2.56 14.03 -3.41
N VAL A 136 3.36 13.30 -2.61
CA VAL A 136 4.64 12.74 -3.04
C VAL A 136 4.50 11.25 -3.30
N THR A 137 4.89 10.82 -4.50
CA THR A 137 4.91 9.39 -4.85
C THR A 137 6.10 8.70 -4.20
N VAL A 138 5.80 7.70 -3.37
CA VAL A 138 6.74 6.81 -2.70
C VAL A 138 6.80 5.50 -3.45
N THR A 139 8.00 5.07 -3.83
CA THR A 139 8.27 3.75 -4.44
C THR A 139 9.32 3.04 -3.61
N GLY A 140 9.14 1.74 -3.36
CA GLY A 140 10.06 0.95 -2.55
C GLY A 140 10.17 1.41 -1.10
N ALA A 141 11.22 0.97 -0.41
CA ALA A 141 11.40 1.24 1.01
C ALA A 141 11.68 2.71 1.30
N ALA A 142 11.13 3.21 2.42
CA ALA A 142 11.49 4.50 2.97
C ALA A 142 12.70 4.37 3.90
N THR A 143 13.66 5.27 3.80
CA THR A 143 14.84 5.35 4.66
C THR A 143 14.76 6.58 5.54
N VAL A 144 14.99 6.39 6.84
CA VAL A 144 15.21 7.47 7.80
C VAL A 144 16.69 7.53 8.09
N GLU A 145 17.28 8.70 7.90
CA GLU A 145 18.70 8.96 8.13
C GLU A 145 18.87 10.08 9.15
N ALA A 146 19.67 9.84 10.18
CA ALA A 146 20.18 10.87 11.07
C ALA A 146 21.68 11.06 10.83
N THR A 147 22.04 12.19 10.22
CA THR A 147 23.42 12.63 10.07
C THR A 147 23.82 13.50 11.25
N ILE A 148 24.81 13.08 12.01
CA ILE A 148 25.31 13.74 13.20
C ILE A 148 26.65 14.38 12.86
N ALA A 149 26.67 15.71 12.77
CA ALA A 149 27.88 16.50 12.62
C ALA A 149 28.32 16.99 14.00
N SER A 150 29.33 16.32 14.58
CA SER A 150 29.86 16.63 15.90
C SER A 150 31.23 17.29 15.78
N PRO A 151 31.39 18.57 16.14
CA PRO A 151 32.67 19.28 16.04
C PRO A 151 33.69 18.72 17.04
N ALA A 152 34.95 19.16 16.95
CA ALA A 152 35.92 18.87 18.00
C ALA A 152 35.48 19.54 19.32
N GLY A 153 35.93 19.01 20.46
CA GLY A 153 35.52 19.52 21.77
C GLY A 153 36.49 19.23 22.91
N ASP A 154 35.98 19.42 24.12
CA ASP A 154 36.74 19.26 25.36
C ASP A 154 37.20 17.81 25.54
N PRO A 155 38.21 17.56 26.41
CA PRO A 155 38.67 16.21 26.70
C PRO A 155 37.56 15.30 27.23
N ALA A 156 37.41 14.12 26.62
CA ALA A 156 36.44 13.11 27.01
C ALA A 156 37.05 11.70 26.92
N LEU A 157 36.59 10.80 27.79
CA LEU A 157 36.97 9.39 27.75
C LEU A 157 36.39 8.74 26.49
N ILE A 158 37.23 8.22 25.59
CA ILE A 158 36.76 7.57 24.37
C ILE A 158 36.46 6.10 24.64
N LEU A 159 35.21 5.70 24.36
CA LEU A 159 34.73 4.33 24.49
C LEU A 159 33.99 3.95 23.20
N ASN A 160 34.65 3.22 22.31
CA ASN A 160 34.19 2.90 20.97
C ASN A 160 32.92 2.03 20.98
N ALA A 161 32.70 1.24 22.02
CA ALA A 161 31.50 0.41 22.18
C ALA A 161 30.24 1.21 22.57
N ARG A 162 30.37 2.48 22.95
CA ARG A 162 29.21 3.36 23.18
C ARG A 162 28.53 3.65 21.85
N SER A 163 27.23 3.89 21.88
CA SER A 163 26.41 3.97 20.68
C SER A 163 25.46 5.15 20.69
N VAL A 164 25.09 5.56 19.49
CA VAL A 164 23.92 6.40 19.22
C VAL A 164 22.87 5.53 18.55
N SER A 165 21.63 5.58 19.03
CA SER A 165 20.47 4.91 18.45
C SER A 165 19.44 5.91 17.98
N MET A 166 18.69 5.51 16.96
CA MET A 166 17.56 6.22 16.42
C MET A 166 16.39 5.24 16.32
N THR A 167 15.25 5.64 16.87
CA THR A 167 13.97 4.97 16.62
C THR A 167 13.07 5.94 15.88
N ALA A 168 12.58 5.53 14.72
CA ALA A 168 11.57 6.24 13.94
C ALA A 168 10.24 5.53 14.11
N THR A 169 9.26 6.25 14.64
CA THR A 169 7.90 5.78 14.85
C THR A 169 6.96 6.63 13.98
N PRO A 170 6.59 6.15 12.80
CA PRO A 170 5.56 6.79 12.00
C PRO A 170 4.25 6.84 12.79
N GLN A 171 3.62 8.00 12.84
CA GLN A 171 2.19 8.05 13.14
C GLN A 171 1.43 7.51 11.94
N PRO A 172 0.14 7.10 12.07
CA PRO A 172 -0.62 6.55 10.96
C PRO A 172 -0.49 7.46 9.73
N VAL A 173 0.14 6.93 8.68
CA VAL A 173 0.44 7.68 7.47
C VAL A 173 -0.78 7.59 6.56
N THR A 174 -1.17 8.70 5.97
CA THR A 174 -2.26 8.72 5.00
C THR A 174 -1.72 8.60 3.58
N ALA A 175 -2.51 8.01 2.68
CA ALA A 175 -2.26 8.04 1.25
C ALA A 175 -3.55 8.35 0.50
N THR A 176 -3.45 9.17 -0.55
CA THR A 176 -4.59 9.54 -1.40
C THR A 176 -4.85 8.51 -2.50
N GLU A 177 -3.80 7.81 -2.92
CA GLU A 177 -3.84 6.75 -3.91
C GLU A 177 -2.70 5.76 -3.68
N ALA A 178 -2.90 4.52 -4.12
CA ALA A 178 -1.87 3.50 -4.14
C ALA A 178 -1.90 2.75 -5.47
N ASN A 179 -0.73 2.28 -5.90
CA ASN A 179 -0.60 1.29 -6.94
C ASN A 179 -0.33 -0.04 -6.26
N VAL A 180 -1.29 -0.97 -6.38
CA VAL A 180 -1.23 -2.28 -5.75
C VAL A 180 -1.02 -3.36 -6.80
N GLN A 181 -0.21 -4.34 -6.45
CA GLN A 181 0.02 -5.53 -7.26
C GLN A 181 -1.10 -6.52 -7.00
N VAL A 182 -1.82 -6.90 -8.05
CA VAL A 182 -2.92 -7.86 -8.04
C VAL A 182 -2.54 -8.98 -8.99
N ARG A 183 -2.31 -10.19 -8.48
CA ARG A 183 -1.82 -11.33 -9.28
C ARG A 183 -2.71 -12.53 -9.07
N ASP A 184 -3.44 -12.90 -10.11
CA ASP A 184 -4.25 -14.11 -10.18
C ASP A 184 -5.19 -14.26 -8.98
N GLU A 185 -5.76 -13.13 -8.53
CA GLU A 185 -6.62 -13.09 -7.36
C GLU A 185 -7.95 -13.78 -7.69
N PRO A 186 -8.34 -14.83 -6.95
CA PRO A 186 -9.57 -15.54 -7.20
C PRO A 186 -10.76 -14.69 -6.74
N VAL A 187 -11.72 -14.50 -7.64
CA VAL A 187 -12.99 -13.85 -7.35
C VAL A 187 -14.11 -14.82 -7.66
N SER A 188 -15.05 -14.98 -6.74
CA SER A 188 -16.24 -15.79 -6.95
C SER A 188 -17.46 -15.15 -6.33
N THR A 189 -18.58 -15.19 -7.03
CA THR A 189 -19.89 -14.83 -6.48
C THR A 189 -20.62 -16.09 -6.02
N GLY A 190 -21.31 -15.99 -4.89
CA GLY A 190 -22.27 -17.01 -4.50
C GLY A 190 -23.42 -17.14 -5.51
N PRO A 191 -24.23 -18.22 -5.42
CA PRO A 191 -25.39 -18.40 -6.28
C PRO A 191 -26.44 -17.31 -6.02
N ASN A 192 -26.78 -16.55 -7.05
CA ASN A 192 -27.87 -15.58 -7.04
C ASN A 192 -29.08 -16.16 -7.79
N ALA A 193 -30.23 -16.20 -7.14
CA ALA A 193 -31.44 -16.71 -7.76
C ALA A 193 -31.99 -15.72 -8.78
N LEU A 194 -32.08 -16.16 -10.03
CA LEU A 194 -32.86 -15.54 -11.09
C LEU A 194 -34.20 -16.29 -11.17
N ASP A 195 -35.28 -15.60 -10.79
CA ASP A 195 -36.64 -16.10 -10.94
C ASP A 195 -37.14 -15.82 -12.37
N VAL A 196 -37.49 -16.89 -13.07
CA VAL A 196 -38.04 -16.86 -14.44
C VAL A 196 -39.42 -17.51 -14.49
N SER A 197 -40.01 -17.85 -13.35
CA SER A 197 -41.31 -18.55 -13.25
C SER A 197 -42.50 -17.76 -13.80
N GLY A 198 -42.34 -16.45 -14.03
CA GLY A 198 -43.35 -15.58 -14.63
C GLY A 198 -43.28 -15.44 -16.15
N VAL A 199 -42.35 -16.13 -16.84
CA VAL A 199 -42.23 -16.04 -18.30
C VAL A 199 -43.23 -17.00 -18.95
N SER A 200 -44.14 -16.48 -19.77
CA SER A 200 -45.20 -17.24 -20.40
C SER A 200 -44.70 -18.09 -21.58
N ASP A 201 -45.36 -19.22 -21.84
CA ASP A 201 -44.98 -20.20 -22.88
C ASP A 201 -44.93 -19.61 -24.30
N ASP A 202 -45.71 -18.58 -24.58
CA ASP A 202 -45.67 -17.85 -25.86
C ASP A 202 -44.37 -17.07 -26.05
N ILE A 203 -43.78 -16.55 -24.97
CA ILE A 203 -42.47 -15.89 -24.99
C ILE A 203 -41.37 -16.94 -25.15
N VAL A 204 -41.45 -18.05 -24.41
CA VAL A 204 -40.47 -19.15 -24.50
C VAL A 204 -40.43 -19.74 -25.91
N SER A 205 -41.60 -20.01 -26.50
CA SER A 205 -41.70 -20.58 -27.85
C SER A 205 -41.16 -19.64 -28.94
N ARG A 206 -41.32 -18.33 -28.77
CA ARG A 206 -40.82 -17.30 -29.72
C ARG A 206 -39.37 -16.88 -29.49
N ALA A 207 -38.76 -17.31 -28.39
CA ALA A 207 -37.34 -17.05 -28.14
C ALA A 207 -36.46 -17.72 -29.20
N THR A 208 -35.62 -16.92 -29.85
CA THR A 208 -34.63 -17.37 -30.85
C THR A 208 -33.19 -17.28 -30.35
N GLY A 209 -33.01 -16.65 -29.19
CA GLY A 209 -31.74 -16.47 -28.51
C GLY A 209 -31.87 -15.36 -27.48
N ALA A 210 -30.81 -15.18 -26.70
CA ALA A 210 -30.71 -14.11 -25.73
C ALA A 210 -29.27 -13.63 -25.62
N VAL A 211 -29.11 -12.38 -25.20
CA VAL A 211 -27.81 -11.83 -24.81
C VAL A 211 -27.93 -11.42 -23.35
N ALA A 212 -27.13 -12.04 -22.49
CA ALA A 212 -26.94 -11.58 -21.13
C ALA A 212 -25.78 -10.58 -21.13
N GLU A 213 -26.09 -9.31 -20.88
CA GLU A 213 -25.14 -8.22 -20.84
C GLU A 213 -24.92 -7.79 -19.39
N ALA A 214 -23.70 -7.38 -19.06
CA ALA A 214 -23.38 -6.72 -17.81
C ALA A 214 -22.58 -5.47 -18.16
N VAL A 215 -23.11 -4.30 -17.81
CA VAL A 215 -22.32 -3.08 -17.82
C VAL A 215 -21.50 -3.07 -16.55
N LEU A 216 -20.19 -3.19 -16.71
CA LEU A 216 -19.21 -3.13 -15.65
C LEU A 216 -18.68 -1.70 -15.59
N ALA A 217 -18.98 -0.99 -14.50
CA ALA A 217 -18.26 0.23 -14.16
C ALA A 217 -17.18 -0.16 -13.14
N ASN A 218 -15.96 -0.36 -13.64
CA ASN A 218 -14.83 -0.81 -12.84
C ASN A 218 -13.75 0.27 -12.89
N PRO A 219 -13.65 1.13 -11.85
CA PRO A 219 -12.59 2.13 -11.80
C PRO A 219 -11.20 1.51 -11.64
N LEU A 220 -11.12 0.20 -11.37
CA LEU A 220 -9.89 -0.55 -11.26
C LEU A 220 -9.50 -1.12 -12.62
N ALA A 221 -8.24 -0.95 -12.97
CA ALA A 221 -7.63 -1.55 -14.15
C ALA A 221 -7.27 -3.02 -13.85
N VAL A 222 -8.27 -3.83 -13.53
CA VAL A 222 -8.15 -5.25 -13.15
C VAL A 222 -9.06 -6.08 -14.04
N GLY A 223 -8.51 -7.11 -14.67
CA GLY A 223 -9.20 -7.95 -15.65
C GLY A 223 -8.75 -9.40 -15.59
N GLY A 224 -9.49 -10.28 -16.28
CA GLY A 224 -9.25 -11.71 -16.30
C GLY A 224 -10.39 -12.52 -16.91
N PRO A 225 -10.18 -13.83 -17.12
CA PRO A 225 -11.23 -14.73 -17.57
C PRO A 225 -12.24 -14.97 -16.46
N VAL A 226 -13.53 -14.88 -16.80
CA VAL A 226 -14.65 -15.18 -15.91
C VAL A 226 -15.47 -16.31 -16.51
N THR A 227 -15.76 -17.31 -15.69
CA THR A 227 -16.71 -18.38 -15.98
C THR A 227 -18.03 -18.09 -15.29
N ILE A 228 -19.11 -18.11 -16.05
CA ILE A 228 -20.48 -17.90 -15.61
C ILE A 228 -21.21 -19.23 -15.71
N ARG A 229 -21.87 -19.63 -14.62
CA ARG A 229 -22.64 -20.87 -14.52
C ARG A 229 -24.10 -20.57 -14.23
N PHE A 230 -24.97 -21.29 -14.92
CA PHE A 230 -26.42 -21.25 -14.73
C PHE A 230 -26.85 -22.61 -14.21
N GLN A 231 -27.34 -22.65 -12.97
CA GLN A 231 -27.50 -23.91 -12.24
C GLN A 231 -28.91 -24.07 -11.68
N GLN A 232 -29.34 -25.31 -11.51
CA GLN A 232 -30.53 -25.67 -10.74
C GLN A 232 -30.23 -26.91 -9.91
N GLY A 233 -30.54 -26.88 -8.61
CA GLY A 233 -30.23 -27.98 -7.70
C GLY A 233 -28.74 -28.34 -7.67
N GLY A 234 -27.84 -27.38 -7.95
CA GLY A 234 -26.38 -27.59 -8.00
C GLY A 234 -25.84 -28.18 -9.30
N THR A 235 -26.69 -28.43 -10.31
CA THR A 235 -26.28 -28.93 -11.63
C THR A 235 -26.37 -27.82 -12.66
N ASP A 236 -25.40 -27.77 -13.58
CA ASP A 236 -25.39 -26.81 -14.70
C ASP A 236 -26.55 -27.13 -15.67
N LEU A 237 -27.42 -26.14 -15.90
CA LEU A 237 -28.55 -26.24 -16.86
C LEU A 237 -28.07 -26.13 -18.31
N ILE A 238 -27.02 -25.34 -18.53
CA ILE A 238 -26.37 -25.12 -19.82
C ILE A 238 -24.85 -25.15 -19.63
N ALA A 239 -24.10 -25.31 -20.73
CA ALA A 239 -22.64 -25.26 -20.67
C ALA A 239 -22.16 -23.92 -20.05
N PRO A 240 -21.18 -23.96 -19.14
CA PRO A 240 -20.60 -22.73 -18.56
C PRO A 240 -20.13 -21.77 -19.65
N LYS A 241 -20.41 -20.49 -19.44
CA LYS A 241 -20.07 -19.41 -20.37
C LYS A 241 -18.79 -18.73 -19.93
N GLN A 242 -17.87 -18.52 -20.85
CA GLN A 242 -16.62 -17.81 -20.56
C GLN A 242 -16.65 -16.43 -21.20
N VAL A 243 -16.23 -15.43 -20.44
CA VAL A 243 -16.06 -14.06 -20.89
C VAL A 243 -14.72 -13.53 -20.42
N GLN A 244 -14.16 -12.61 -21.20
CA GLN A 244 -12.96 -11.88 -20.81
C GLN A 244 -13.36 -10.52 -20.28
N VAL A 245 -12.93 -10.21 -19.06
CA VAL A 245 -12.99 -8.86 -18.49
C VAL A 245 -11.65 -8.20 -18.79
N SER A 246 -11.67 -7.13 -19.58
CA SER A 246 -10.47 -6.40 -19.99
C SER A 246 -9.97 -5.47 -18.89
N GLY A 247 -10.85 -5.10 -17.94
CA GLY A 247 -10.58 -4.13 -16.87
C GLY A 247 -10.90 -2.70 -17.29
N GLY A 248 -11.24 -1.86 -16.32
CA GLY A 248 -11.88 -0.56 -16.60
C GLY A 248 -13.39 -0.69 -16.87
N ASP A 249 -14.01 0.41 -17.29
CA ASP A 249 -15.42 0.43 -17.67
C ASP A 249 -15.63 -0.32 -18.99
N GLU A 250 -16.46 -1.37 -18.99
CA GLU A 250 -16.76 -2.16 -20.18
C GLU A 250 -18.16 -2.79 -20.14
N THR A 251 -18.68 -3.19 -21.30
CA THR A 251 -19.88 -4.02 -21.39
C THR A 251 -19.46 -5.44 -21.74
N VAL A 252 -19.75 -6.38 -20.84
CA VAL A 252 -19.49 -7.81 -21.04
C VAL A 252 -20.78 -8.46 -21.52
N ALA A 253 -20.73 -9.19 -22.64
CA ALA A 253 -21.89 -9.84 -23.22
C ALA A 253 -21.67 -11.36 -23.36
N VAL A 254 -22.69 -12.12 -22.99
CA VAL A 254 -22.77 -13.56 -23.18
C VAL A 254 -23.93 -13.86 -24.13
N THR A 255 -23.62 -14.40 -25.30
CA THR A 255 -24.65 -14.89 -26.22
C THR A 255 -25.12 -16.29 -25.80
N LEU A 256 -26.43 -16.43 -25.73
CA LEU A 256 -27.14 -17.68 -25.47
C LEU A 256 -27.79 -18.16 -26.76
N THR A 257 -27.63 -19.43 -27.08
CA THR A 257 -28.31 -20.05 -28.21
C THR A 257 -29.81 -20.14 -27.96
N GLN A 258 -30.58 -20.47 -28.99
CA GLN A 258 -32.01 -20.69 -28.87
C GLN A 258 -32.33 -21.75 -27.81
N ASP A 259 -31.65 -22.89 -27.86
CA ASP A 259 -31.91 -24.02 -26.95
C ASP A 259 -31.54 -23.65 -25.52
N GLU A 260 -30.38 -23.03 -25.31
CA GLU A 260 -29.95 -22.56 -24.00
C GLU A 260 -30.94 -21.55 -23.41
N THR A 261 -31.39 -20.59 -24.21
CA THR A 261 -32.37 -19.58 -23.80
C THR A 261 -33.67 -20.24 -23.34
N ARG A 262 -34.18 -21.21 -24.10
CA ARG A 262 -35.41 -21.94 -23.74
C ARG A 262 -35.23 -22.78 -22.48
N THR A 263 -34.13 -23.53 -22.36
CA THR A 263 -33.82 -24.31 -21.16
C THR A 263 -33.84 -23.44 -19.91
N LEU A 264 -33.17 -22.28 -19.96
CA LEU A 264 -33.14 -21.34 -18.84
C LEU A 264 -34.52 -20.80 -18.50
N LEU A 265 -35.30 -20.36 -19.49
CA LEU A 265 -36.64 -19.79 -19.25
C LEU A 265 -37.64 -20.81 -18.69
N THR A 266 -37.50 -22.11 -19.03
CA THR A 266 -38.38 -23.17 -18.52
C THR A 266 -38.00 -23.69 -17.13
N ALA A 267 -36.83 -23.33 -16.60
CA ALA A 267 -36.34 -23.87 -15.34
C ALA A 267 -37.10 -23.34 -14.11
N GLY A 268 -37.87 -22.25 -14.24
CA GLY A 268 -38.59 -21.60 -13.15
C GLY A 268 -37.66 -20.79 -12.23
N SER A 269 -36.61 -21.40 -11.68
CA SER A 269 -35.57 -20.72 -10.91
C SER A 269 -34.18 -21.20 -11.33
N VAL A 270 -33.31 -20.23 -11.64
CA VAL A 270 -31.93 -20.45 -12.08
C VAL A 270 -30.98 -19.76 -11.10
N ALA A 271 -30.04 -20.51 -10.53
CA ALA A 271 -28.93 -19.96 -9.76
C ALA A 271 -27.79 -19.53 -10.68
N LEU A 272 -27.48 -18.24 -10.69
CA LEU A 272 -26.35 -17.67 -11.41
C LEU A 272 -25.14 -17.59 -10.46
N SER A 273 -24.01 -18.18 -10.84
CA SER A 273 -22.73 -17.98 -10.16
C SER A 273 -21.65 -17.59 -11.16
N SER A 274 -20.65 -16.87 -10.69
CA SER A 274 -19.50 -16.48 -11.50
C SER A 274 -18.21 -16.72 -10.72
N SER A 275 -17.16 -17.15 -11.41
CA SER A 275 -15.82 -17.28 -10.85
C SER A 275 -14.76 -16.95 -11.88
N GLY A 276 -13.65 -16.36 -11.43
CA GLY A 276 -12.53 -15.99 -12.28
C GLY A 276 -11.28 -15.69 -11.48
N THR A 277 -10.17 -15.53 -12.20
CA THR A 277 -8.90 -15.07 -11.63
C THR A 277 -8.53 -13.74 -12.26
N PHE A 278 -8.27 -12.75 -11.43
CA PHE A 278 -8.09 -11.37 -11.86
C PHE A 278 -6.68 -10.87 -11.59
N SER A 279 -6.12 -10.13 -12.54
CA SER A 279 -4.81 -9.50 -12.44
C SER A 279 -4.89 -8.03 -12.82
N GLY A 280 -3.99 -7.21 -12.25
CA GLY A 280 -3.82 -5.82 -12.68
C GLY A 280 -3.39 -5.77 -14.15
N THR A 281 -3.90 -4.81 -14.91
CA THR A 281 -3.63 -4.69 -16.35
C THR A 281 -2.42 -3.80 -16.65
N GLY A 282 -1.91 -3.07 -15.66
CA GLY A 282 -0.66 -2.33 -15.75
C GLY A 282 0.57 -3.24 -15.69
N GLY A 283 1.72 -2.71 -16.12
CA GLY A 283 3.00 -3.44 -16.08
C GLY A 283 3.30 -4.02 -14.70
N GLY A 284 3.67 -5.30 -14.64
CA GLY A 284 3.92 -6.01 -13.38
C GLY A 284 2.64 -6.41 -12.62
N ASN A 285 1.49 -6.43 -13.29
CA ASN A 285 0.17 -6.71 -12.73
C ASN A 285 -0.25 -5.70 -11.66
N VAL A 286 -0.04 -4.42 -11.95
CA VAL A 286 -0.31 -3.32 -11.02
C VAL A 286 -1.58 -2.60 -11.43
N THR A 287 -2.43 -2.25 -10.46
CA THR A 287 -3.58 -1.36 -10.64
C THR A 287 -3.51 -0.19 -9.68
N ARG A 288 -4.00 0.97 -10.12
CA ARG A 288 -4.24 2.11 -9.24
C ARG A 288 -5.53 1.86 -8.46
N VAL A 289 -5.50 2.22 -7.18
CA VAL A 289 -6.66 2.22 -6.28
C VAL A 289 -6.74 3.56 -5.57
N THR A 290 -7.97 4.03 -5.37
CA THR A 290 -8.32 5.13 -4.48
C THR A 290 -9.30 4.67 -3.41
N PRO A 291 -9.36 5.34 -2.25
CA PRO A 291 -10.30 4.99 -1.18
C PRO A 291 -11.78 5.13 -1.57
N THR A 292 -12.07 5.81 -2.67
CA THR A 292 -13.44 6.01 -3.19
C THR A 292 -13.82 5.04 -4.30
N ASP A 293 -12.90 4.19 -4.75
CA ASP A 293 -13.16 3.29 -5.87
C ASP A 293 -14.20 2.23 -5.49
N GLN A 294 -15.27 2.16 -6.28
CA GLN A 294 -16.32 1.15 -6.17
C GLN A 294 -16.52 0.50 -7.54
N VAL A 295 -16.57 -0.83 -7.55
CA VAL A 295 -16.97 -1.59 -8.74
C VAL A 295 -18.47 -1.75 -8.73
N GLU A 296 -19.12 -1.31 -9.81
CA GLU A 296 -20.56 -1.47 -10.01
C GLU A 296 -20.82 -2.41 -11.19
N VAL A 297 -21.73 -3.36 -11.01
CA VAL A 297 -22.17 -4.28 -12.06
C VAL A 297 -23.66 -4.09 -12.28
N ARG A 298 -24.05 -3.73 -13.50
CA ARG A 298 -25.45 -3.57 -13.90
C ARG A 298 -25.82 -4.66 -14.90
N PRO A 299 -26.40 -5.79 -14.43
CA PRO A 299 -26.82 -6.86 -15.32
C PRO A 299 -28.07 -6.47 -16.10
N ARG A 300 -28.13 -6.91 -17.36
CA ARG A 300 -29.28 -6.76 -18.26
C ARG A 300 -29.42 -8.02 -19.12
N LEU A 301 -30.63 -8.58 -19.20
CA LEU A 301 -30.95 -9.64 -20.15
C LEU A 301 -31.72 -9.06 -21.33
N VAL A 302 -31.26 -9.32 -22.56
CA VAL A 302 -31.89 -8.90 -23.81
C VAL A 302 -32.37 -10.14 -24.56
N LEU A 303 -33.69 -10.31 -24.67
CA LEU A 303 -34.31 -11.43 -25.37
C LEU A 303 -34.55 -11.08 -26.85
N THR A 304 -34.23 -12.02 -27.75
CA THR A 304 -34.58 -11.90 -29.17
C THR A 304 -35.78 -12.79 -29.49
N LEU A 305 -36.91 -12.16 -29.82
CA LEU A 305 -38.16 -12.82 -30.13
C LEU A 305 -38.46 -12.73 -31.63
N ARG A 306 -38.93 -13.82 -32.23
CA ARG A 306 -39.48 -13.80 -33.58
C ARG A 306 -40.97 -13.46 -33.52
N PHE A 307 -41.39 -12.45 -34.29
CA PHE A 307 -42.80 -12.10 -34.51
C PHE A 307 -43.13 -12.23 -36.00
N GLY A 308 -44.18 -13.00 -36.33
CA GLY A 308 -44.60 -13.27 -37.72
C GLY A 308 -44.09 -14.62 -38.25
N GLU A 309 -44.98 -15.30 -38.99
CA GLU A 309 -45.05 -16.74 -39.35
C GLU A 309 -43.72 -17.50 -39.53
#